data_AF-A0A3L7ZZT2-F1
#
_entry.id   AF-A0A3L7ZZT2-F1
#
_cell.length_a   1.000
_cell.length_b   1.000
_cell.length_c   1.000
_cell.angle_alpha   90.00
_cell.angle_beta   90.00
_cell.angle_gamma   90.00
#
_symmetry.space_group_name_H-M   'P 1'
#
loop_
_entity.id
_entity.type
_entity.pdbx_description
1 polymer ?
#
loop_
_entity_poly.entity_id
_entity_poly.type
_entity_poly.pdbx_seq_one_letter_code
_entity_poly.pdbx_strand_id
1 'polypeptide(L)'
;MTNRVAENIYQADNITDMALSPIGVIIGTTEGIYWLTGPDKGAKIIKEPVEGVWWDNSDALYYLTDTGDLLVVTGMQAAFNQRTP
;
A
#
# COMPACT_ATOMS: atom_id res chain seq x y z
N MET A 1 -27.90 4.72 -14.11
CA MET A 1 -27.51 4.45 -12.71
C MET A 1 -26.28 3.57 -12.76
N THR A 2 -25.12 4.08 -12.33
CA THR A 2 -23.90 3.28 -12.24
C THR A 2 -24.07 2.37 -11.02
N ASN A 3 -24.20 1.06 -11.23
CA ASN A 3 -24.17 0.10 -10.13
C ASN A 3 -22.82 0.24 -9.42
N ARG A 4 -22.83 0.76 -8.19
CA ARG A 4 -21.64 0.73 -7.33
C ARG A 4 -21.55 -0.68 -6.76
N VAL A 5 -20.86 -1.56 -7.48
CA VAL A 5 -20.51 -2.89 -6.98
C VAL A 5 -19.30 -2.73 -6.07
N ALA A 6 -19.40 -3.24 -4.84
CA ALA A 6 -18.23 -3.39 -3.99
C ALA A 6 -17.40 -4.56 -4.57
N GLU A 7 -16.18 -4.28 -5.00
CA GLU A 7 -15.26 -5.27 -5.54
C GLU A 7 -14.17 -5.58 -4.49
N ASN A 8 -13.98 -6.85 -4.18
CA ASN A 8 -12.92 -7.30 -3.30
C ASN A 8 -11.60 -7.27 -4.08
N ILE A 9 -10.71 -6.33 -3.76
CA ILE A 9 -9.42 -6.16 -4.44
C ILE A 9 -8.30 -6.93 -3.77
N TYR A 10 -8.47 -7.36 -2.50
CA TYR A 10 -7.49 -8.11 -1.73
C TYR A 10 -8.12 -8.64 -0.44
N GLN A 11 -7.89 -9.92 -0.15
CA GLN A 11 -8.35 -10.59 1.06
C GLN A 11 -7.20 -11.39 1.66
N ALA A 12 -6.91 -11.13 2.93
CA ALA A 12 -5.98 -11.90 3.74
C ALA A 12 -6.36 -11.78 5.22
N ASP A 13 -6.09 -12.83 6.00
CA ASP A 13 -6.46 -12.89 7.43
C ASP A 13 -5.43 -12.16 8.32
N ASN A 14 -4.37 -11.62 7.72
CA ASN A 14 -3.23 -11.02 8.40
C ASN A 14 -3.01 -9.53 8.04
N ILE A 15 -4.05 -8.86 7.54
CA ILE A 15 -4.00 -7.41 7.27
C ILE A 15 -3.91 -6.67 8.60
N THR A 16 -2.93 -5.78 8.71
CA THR A 16 -2.69 -4.95 9.91
C THR A 16 -3.17 -3.52 9.72
N ASP A 17 -2.99 -2.95 8.52
CA ASP A 17 -3.40 -1.57 8.22
C ASP A 17 -3.53 -1.32 6.71
N MET A 18 -4.12 -0.19 6.33
CA MET A 18 -4.32 0.25 4.95
C MET A 18 -4.19 1.77 4.79
N ALA A 19 -3.47 2.19 3.75
CA ALA A 19 -3.40 3.59 3.33
C ALA A 19 -3.79 3.76 1.87
N LEU A 20 -4.54 4.83 1.57
CA LEU A 20 -4.85 5.24 0.20
C LEU A 20 -3.74 6.15 -0.32
N SER A 21 -3.24 5.87 -1.52
CA SER A 21 -2.27 6.70 -2.24
C SER A 21 -2.83 7.12 -3.60
N PRO A 22 -2.28 8.18 -4.22
CA PRO A 22 -2.63 8.55 -5.60
C PRO A 22 -2.35 7.47 -6.65
N ILE A 23 -1.53 6.48 -6.31
CA ILE A 23 -1.07 5.40 -7.21
C ILE A 23 -1.68 4.04 -6.87
N GLY A 24 -2.64 3.97 -5.95
CA GLY A 24 -3.30 2.74 -5.55
C GLY A 24 -3.47 2.60 -4.04
N VAL A 25 -3.80 1.41 -3.58
CA VAL A 25 -3.98 1.09 -2.17
C VAL A 25 -2.73 0.42 -1.64
N ILE A 26 -2.25 0.87 -0.48
CA ILE A 26 -1.16 0.27 0.27
C ILE A 26 -1.75 -0.55 1.40
N ILE A 27 -1.41 -1.84 1.46
CA ILE A 27 -1.88 -2.78 2.48
C ILE A 27 -0.67 -3.24 3.30
N GLY A 28 -0.70 -2.96 4.60
CA GLY A 28 0.22 -3.54 5.56
C GLY A 28 -0.30 -4.89 6.05
N THR A 29 0.60 -5.87 6.18
CA THR A 29 0.31 -7.19 6.76
C THR A 29 1.42 -7.63 7.70
N THR A 30 1.17 -8.71 8.45
CA THR A 30 2.22 -9.38 9.23
C THR A 30 3.29 -10.08 8.38
N GLU A 31 3.24 -9.96 7.06
CA GLU A 31 4.23 -10.52 6.15
C GLU A 31 4.92 -9.46 5.29
N GLY A 32 4.45 -8.22 5.25
CA GLY A 32 4.94 -7.24 4.29
C GLY A 32 3.97 -6.10 3.98
N ILE A 33 4.39 -5.26 3.04
CA ILE A 33 3.51 -4.27 2.42
C ILE A 33 3.23 -4.67 0.98
N TYR A 34 1.96 -4.64 0.62
CA TYR A 34 1.45 -4.86 -0.72
C TYR A 34 0.93 -3.54 -1.29
N TRP A 35 1.28 -3.27 -2.53
CA TRP A 35 0.74 -2.15 -3.29
C TRP A 35 -0.20 -2.68 -4.37
N LEU A 36 -1.47 -2.30 -4.28
CA LEU A 36 -2.55 -2.73 -5.14
C LEU A 36 -2.97 -1.59 -6.07
N THR A 37 -2.95 -1.84 -7.38
CA THR A 37 -3.32 -0.86 -8.42
C THR A 37 -4.69 -1.14 -9.03
N GLY A 38 -5.35 -2.22 -8.60
CA GLY A 38 -6.69 -2.62 -9.02
C GLY A 38 -7.01 -4.06 -8.60
N PRO A 39 -8.20 -4.57 -8.96
CA PRO A 39 -8.57 -5.97 -8.74
C PRO A 39 -7.56 -6.90 -9.40
N ASP A 40 -7.07 -7.90 -8.66
CA ASP A 40 -6.03 -8.85 -9.08
C ASP A 40 -4.72 -8.20 -9.59
N LYS A 41 -4.47 -6.92 -9.27
CA LYS A 41 -3.28 -6.18 -9.70
C LYS A 41 -2.54 -5.60 -8.50
N GLY A 42 -1.32 -6.05 -8.29
CA GLY A 42 -0.45 -5.51 -7.26
C GLY A 42 0.86 -6.25 -7.12
N ALA A 43 1.70 -5.78 -6.19
CA ALA A 43 2.96 -6.40 -5.86
C ALA A 43 3.27 -6.24 -4.36
N LYS A 44 3.96 -7.23 -3.81
CA LYS A 44 4.61 -7.10 -2.50
C LYS A 44 5.86 -6.23 -2.65
N ILE A 45 5.87 -5.05 -2.05
CA ILE A 45 6.94 -4.05 -2.18
C ILE A 45 7.90 -4.07 -0.99
N ILE A 46 7.44 -4.53 0.17
CA ILE A 46 8.24 -4.68 1.39
C ILE A 46 7.99 -6.08 1.97
N LYS A 47 9.05 -6.74 2.45
CA LYS A 47 9.02 -8.15 2.86
C LYS A 47 9.04 -8.37 4.38
N GLU A 48 9.05 -7.30 5.16
CA GLU A 48 9.06 -7.35 6.62
C GLU A 48 7.66 -7.10 7.20
N PRO A 49 7.30 -7.74 8.33
CA PRO A 49 6.02 -7.52 8.98
C PRO A 49 5.82 -6.05 9.37
N VAL A 50 4.59 -5.55 9.25
CA VAL A 50 4.25 -4.17 9.63
C VAL A 50 3.01 -4.11 10.51
N GLU A 51 2.99 -3.15 11.43
CA GLU A 51 1.85 -2.86 12.32
C GLU A 51 1.03 -1.65 11.88
N GLY A 52 1.59 -0.76 11.06
CA GLY A 52 0.90 0.43 10.59
C GLY A 52 1.50 1.00 9.30
N VAL A 53 0.66 1.64 8.49
CA VAL A 53 1.07 2.28 7.23
C VAL A 53 0.38 3.64 7.08
N TRP A 54 1.12 4.65 6.66
CA TRP A 54 0.59 5.99 6.40
C TRP A 54 1.16 6.56 5.13
N TRP A 55 0.29 7.04 4.25
CA TRP A 55 0.66 7.79 3.07
C TRP A 55 0.39 9.27 3.31
N ASP A 56 1.33 10.14 2.91
CA ASP A 56 1.14 11.59 2.97
C ASP A 56 1.17 12.27 1.59
N ASN A 57 0.83 13.56 1.56
CA ASN A 57 0.76 14.34 0.32
C ASN A 57 2.13 14.71 -0.27
N SER A 58 3.23 14.34 0.38
CA SER A 58 4.61 14.63 -0.04
C SER A 58 5.26 13.50 -0.84
N ASP A 59 4.49 12.48 -1.24
CA ASP A 59 4.99 11.24 -1.85
C ASP A 59 5.89 10.46 -0.87
N ALA A 60 5.46 10.41 0.41
CA ALA A 60 6.08 9.61 1.45
C ALA A 60 5.12 8.52 1.95
N LEU A 61 5.60 7.28 1.92
CA LEU A 61 5.00 6.14 2.60
C LEU A 61 5.77 5.88 3.88
N TYR A 62 5.13 6.11 5.01
CA TYR A 62 5.59 5.71 6.33
C TYR A 62 5.06 4.33 6.69
N TYR A 63 5.87 3.53 7.36
CA TYR A 63 5.41 2.28 7.94
C TYR A 63 6.15 1.95 9.24
N LEU A 64 5.41 1.37 10.17
CA LEU A 64 5.90 0.91 11.47
C LEU A 64 6.09 -0.61 11.40
N THR A 65 7.29 -1.11 11.63
CA THR A 65 7.57 -2.55 11.70
C THR A 65 7.05 -3.14 13.01
N ASP A 66 6.91 -4.47 13.07
CA ASP A 66 6.61 -5.19 14.31
C ASP A 66 7.74 -5.15 15.36
N THR A 67 8.93 -4.69 14.96
CA THR A 67 10.07 -4.39 15.85
C THR A 67 10.05 -2.99 16.42
N GLY A 68 9.11 -2.13 16.00
CA GLY A 68 9.00 -0.74 16.43
C GLY A 68 9.85 0.26 15.64
N ASP A 69 10.41 -0.14 14.50
CA ASP A 69 11.13 0.77 13.60
C ASP A 69 10.15 1.56 12.74
N LEU A 70 10.30 2.88 12.71
CA LEU A 70 9.56 3.75 11.80
C LEU A 70 10.42 4.04 10.57
N LEU A 71 9.97 3.55 9.42
CA LEU A 71 10.65 3.69 8.14
C LEU A 71 9.84 4.55 7.18
N VAL A 72 10.53 5.15 6.20
CA VAL A 72 9.90 5.99 5.18
C VAL A 72 10.46 5.67 3.79
N VAL A 73 9.55 5.51 2.83
CA VAL A 73 9.87 5.40 1.40
C VAL A 73 9.37 6.67 0.71
N THR A 74 10.28 7.42 0.09
CA THR A 74 9.96 8.66 -0.61
C THR A 74 10.10 8.50 -2.13
N GLY A 75 9.26 9.18 -2.90
CA GLY A 75 9.40 9.24 -4.36
C GLY A 75 8.73 8.09 -5.11
N MET A 76 7.81 7.36 -4.48
CA MET A 76 7.17 6.18 -5.07
C MET A 76 6.19 6.56 -6.19
N GLN A 77 5.38 7.60 -5.98
CA GLN A 77 4.48 8.18 -6.99
C GLN A 77 5.27 8.81 -8.13
N ALA A 78 6.32 9.58 -7.83
CA ALA A 78 7.18 10.16 -8.85
C ALA A 78 7.77 9.07 -9.76
N ALA A 79 8.28 7.98 -9.18
CA ALA A 79 8.83 6.85 -9.92
C ALA A 79 7.76 6.11 -10.75
N PHE A 80 6.54 5.95 -10.23
CA PHE A 80 5.43 5.34 -10.96
C PHE A 80 5.04 6.16 -12.20
N ASN A 81 4.82 7.46 -12.02
CA ASN A 81 4.39 8.37 -13.10
C ASN A 81 5.42 8.46 -14.24
N GLN A 82 6.71 8.25 -13.97
CA GLN A 82 7.73 8.18 -15.02
C GLN A 82 7.62 6.92 -15.88
N ARG A 83 7.04 5.84 -15.37
CA ARG A 83 6.94 4.53 -16.05
C ARG A 83 5.59 4.30 -16.70
N THR A 84 4.57 5.08 -16.36
CA THR A 84 3.20 4.94 -16.87
C THR A 84 2.78 6.28 -17.48
N PRO A 85 2.91 6.45 -18.81
CA PRO A 85 2.55 7.70 -19.50
C PRO A 85 1.03 7.94 -19.56
#